data_AF-A0A026WS20-F1
#
_entry.id   AF-A0A026WS20-F1
#
_cell.length_a   1.000
_cell.length_b   1.000
_cell.length_c   1.000
_cell.angle_alpha   90.00
_cell.angle_beta   90.00
_cell.angle_gamma   90.00
#
_symmetry.space_group_name_H-M   'P 1'
#
loop_
_entity.id
_entity.type
_entity.pdbx_description
1 polymer ?
#
loop_
_entity_poly.entity_id
_entity_poly.type
_entity_poly.pdbx_seq_one_letter_code
_entity_poly.pdbx_strand_id
1 'polypeptide(L)'
;MYCQNAPSTKYMKCTPKQKKRKTEMKFAVGTIVKFNCAMYFKLHNTPLVIIGWTECDDLKLRAKNQSVWYLAFSAERDALCIREDNLEKLNTPTLINSCLLGEYFSEFKGTYYMPNKMLATEYPDDDFQCLDSSADIL
;
A
#
# COMPACT_ATOMS: atom_id res chain seq x y z
N MET A 1 -15.87 -29.18 1.32
CA MET A 1 -17.17 -28.93 0.66
C MET A 1 -16.98 -27.69 -0.21
N TYR A 2 -16.80 -27.87 -1.51
CA TYR A 2 -16.60 -26.77 -2.45
C TYR A 2 -17.99 -26.22 -2.81
N CYS A 3 -18.26 -24.95 -2.50
CA CYS A 3 -19.45 -24.28 -3.00
C CYS A 3 -19.13 -23.71 -4.39
N GLN A 4 -19.61 -24.40 -5.42
CA GLN A 4 -19.81 -23.83 -6.76
C GLN A 4 -21.21 -23.21 -6.80
N ASN A 5 -21.33 -21.94 -7.20
CA ASN A 5 -22.12 -21.48 -8.37
C ASN A 5 -22.26 -19.94 -8.49
N ALA A 6 -21.91 -19.46 -9.69
CA ALA A 6 -22.41 -18.28 -10.47
C ALA A 6 -22.10 -16.83 -10.01
N PRO A 7 -22.05 -15.81 -10.90
CA PRO A 7 -22.51 -15.76 -12.30
C PRO A 7 -21.46 -15.32 -13.37
N SER A 8 -21.81 -15.57 -14.63
CA SER A 8 -21.18 -14.99 -15.83
C SER A 8 -21.29 -13.47 -15.79
N THR A 9 -20.17 -12.77 -15.65
CA THR A 9 -20.05 -11.34 -15.98
C THR A 9 -18.97 -11.20 -17.04
N LYS A 10 -19.36 -10.64 -18.20
CA LYS A 10 -18.43 -10.13 -19.20
C LYS A 10 -17.54 -9.12 -18.47
N TYR A 11 -16.31 -9.52 -18.13
CA TYR A 11 -15.31 -8.59 -17.61
C TYR A 11 -15.10 -7.53 -18.69
N MET A 12 -15.71 -6.37 -18.47
CA MET A 12 -15.29 -5.15 -19.12
C MET A 12 -13.80 -5.05 -18.80
N LYS A 13 -12.95 -5.28 -19.80
CA LYS A 13 -11.49 -5.09 -19.68
C LYS A 13 -11.27 -3.58 -19.49
N CYS A 14 -11.55 -3.07 -18.30
CA CYS A 14 -10.93 -1.86 -17.81
C CYS A 14 -9.48 -2.26 -17.57
N THR A 15 -8.63 -2.02 -18.56
CA THR A 15 -7.19 -2.07 -18.35
C THR A 15 -6.89 -0.98 -17.32
N PRO A 16 -6.41 -1.32 -16.11
CA PRO A 16 -6.05 -0.30 -15.14
C PRO A 16 -5.04 0.64 -15.79
N LYS A 17 -5.27 1.95 -15.72
CA LYS A 17 -4.31 2.92 -16.23
C LYS A 17 -3.07 2.83 -15.34
N GLN A 18 -1.94 2.45 -15.91
CA GLN A 18 -0.68 2.40 -15.21
C GLN A 18 -0.36 3.76 -14.57
N LYS A 19 -0.08 3.73 -13.27
CA LYS A 19 0.43 4.87 -12.53
C LYS A 19 1.94 4.88 -12.62
N LYS A 20 2.47 6.07 -12.85
CA LYS A 20 3.91 6.33 -12.82
C LYS A 20 4.26 6.92 -11.47
N ARG A 21 5.33 6.43 -10.86
CA ARG A 21 5.86 7.04 -9.64
C ARG A 21 6.36 8.45 -9.95
N LYS A 22 6.26 9.34 -8.95
CA LYS A 22 7.03 10.58 -8.93
C LYS A 22 8.38 10.28 -8.28
N THR A 23 9.41 11.00 -8.71
CA THR A 23 10.72 11.00 -8.04
C THR A 23 10.50 11.30 -6.55
N GLU A 24 11.25 10.62 -5.68
CA GLU A 24 11.26 10.82 -4.21
C GLU A 24 10.07 10.22 -3.42
N MET A 25 9.11 9.55 -4.08
CA MET A 25 8.08 8.78 -3.35
C MET A 25 8.72 7.70 -2.47
N LYS A 26 8.45 7.73 -1.16
CA LYS A 26 9.14 6.90 -0.16
C LYS A 26 8.68 5.44 -0.11
N PHE A 27 7.40 5.18 -0.39
CA PHE A 27 6.81 3.86 -0.15
C PHE A 27 6.25 3.26 -1.43
N ALA A 28 6.42 1.95 -1.59
CA ALA A 28 5.82 1.16 -2.64
C ALA A 28 4.55 0.45 -2.13
N VAL A 29 3.61 0.09 -3.00
CA VAL A 29 2.43 -0.69 -2.65
C VAL A 29 2.82 -2.05 -2.09
N GLY A 30 2.42 -2.34 -0.85
CA GLY A 30 2.79 -3.56 -0.15
C GLY A 30 3.79 -3.28 0.96
N THR A 31 4.35 -2.06 1.02
CA THR A 31 5.15 -1.60 2.15
C THR A 31 4.27 -1.54 3.40
N ILE A 32 4.78 -2.09 4.51
CA ILE A 32 4.14 -1.99 5.81
C ILE A 32 4.68 -0.76 6.55
N VAL A 33 3.78 0.13 6.92
CA VAL A 33 4.04 1.42 7.54
C VAL A 33 3.25 1.56 8.83
N LYS A 34 3.51 2.63 9.57
CA LYS A 34 2.76 3.06 10.75
C LYS A 34 2.63 4.58 10.76
N PHE A 35 1.75 5.09 11.60
CA PHE A 35 1.67 6.52 11.85
C PHE A 35 2.94 7.03 12.56
N ASN A 36 3.54 8.07 12.01
CA ASN A 36 4.65 8.84 12.61
C ASN A 36 4.16 10.04 13.44
N CYS A 37 2.84 10.24 13.55
CA CYS A 37 2.29 11.41 14.23
C CYS A 37 1.83 11.08 15.65
N ALA A 38 2.44 11.76 16.63
CA ALA A 38 2.08 11.67 18.04
C ALA A 38 0.61 12.03 18.33
N MET A 39 -0.09 12.77 17.46
CA MET A 39 -1.52 13.05 17.65
C MET A 39 -2.40 11.78 17.61
N TYR A 40 -1.91 10.67 17.04
CA TYR A 40 -2.63 9.40 16.97
C TYR A 40 -2.03 8.35 17.93
N PHE A 41 -1.76 8.71 19.19
CA PHE A 41 -1.18 7.81 20.21
C PHE A 41 -1.83 6.41 20.27
N LYS A 42 -3.15 6.30 20.03
CA LYS A 42 -3.88 5.01 20.02
C LYS A 42 -3.58 4.10 18.83
N LEU A 43 -2.99 4.64 17.76
CA LEU A 43 -2.64 3.93 16.52
C LEU A 43 -1.11 3.86 16.32
N HIS A 44 -0.34 4.24 17.35
CA HIS A 44 1.11 4.15 17.30
C HIS A 44 1.51 2.68 17.16
N ASN A 45 2.32 2.36 16.15
CA ASN A 45 2.70 1.01 15.76
C ASN A 45 1.59 0.08 15.25
N THR A 46 0.37 0.56 15.01
CA THR A 46 -0.61 -0.25 14.27
C THR A 46 -0.10 -0.45 12.83
N PRO A 47 0.07 -1.70 12.37
CA PRO A 47 0.55 -1.97 11.02
C PRO A 47 -0.50 -1.54 10.00
N LEU A 48 -0.04 -0.77 9.02
CA LEU A 48 -0.79 -0.39 7.83
C LEU A 48 -0.04 -0.88 6.62
N VAL A 49 -0.73 -1.33 5.57
CA VAL A 49 -0.08 -1.67 4.30
C VAL A 49 -0.50 -0.69 3.22
N ILE A 50 0.46 -0.15 2.48
CA ILE A 50 0.19 0.73 1.34
C ILE A 50 -0.53 -0.08 0.26
N ILE A 51 -1.73 0.33 -0.15
CA ILE A 51 -2.50 -0.29 -1.25
C ILE A 51 -2.54 0.59 -2.51
N GLY A 52 -2.00 1.81 -2.43
CA GLY A 52 -1.93 2.73 -3.56
C GLY A 52 -1.59 4.15 -3.13
N TRP A 53 -1.68 5.08 -4.08
CA TRP A 53 -1.54 6.52 -3.81
C TRP A 53 -2.44 7.35 -4.73
N THR A 54 -2.71 8.56 -4.27
CA THR A 54 -3.40 9.59 -5.04
C THR A 54 -2.67 10.92 -4.91
N GLU A 55 -2.83 11.75 -5.93
CA GLU A 55 -2.51 13.16 -5.82
C GLU A 55 -3.63 13.86 -5.05
N CYS A 56 -3.27 14.79 -4.17
CA CYS A 56 -4.27 15.64 -3.53
C CYS A 56 -4.62 16.77 -4.50
N ASP A 57 -5.89 16.81 -4.92
CA ASP A 57 -6.41 17.85 -5.80
C ASP A 57 -6.79 19.15 -5.04
N ASP A 58 -6.39 19.27 -3.76
CA ASP A 58 -6.62 20.50 -3.01
C ASP A 58 -5.67 21.61 -3.52
N LEU A 59 -6.28 22.62 -4.17
CA LEU A 59 -5.61 23.82 -4.68
C LEU A 59 -4.76 24.53 -3.60
N LYS A 60 -5.15 24.48 -2.33
CA LYS A 60 -4.41 25.14 -1.23
C LYS A 60 -3.16 24.38 -0.84
N LEU A 61 -3.16 23.05 -0.97
CA LEU A 61 -2.00 22.21 -0.66
C LEU A 61 -1.01 22.14 -1.83
N ARG A 62 -1.48 22.31 -3.08
CA ARG A 62 -0.60 22.46 -4.25
C ARG A 62 0.42 23.57 -4.10
N ALA A 63 0.05 24.69 -3.48
CA ALA A 63 0.93 25.83 -3.24
C ALA A 63 2.12 25.52 -2.30
N LYS A 64 2.09 24.39 -1.58
CA LYS A 64 3.18 23.94 -0.72
C LYS A 64 4.11 22.89 -1.35
N ASN A 65 3.88 22.50 -2.61
CA ASN A 65 4.63 21.51 -3.38
C ASN A 65 4.72 20.10 -2.74
N GLN A 66 4.39 19.08 -3.54
CA GLN A 66 4.78 17.65 -3.35
C GLN A 66 4.20 16.84 -2.18
N SER A 67 2.97 17.08 -1.71
CA SER A 67 2.36 16.10 -0.79
C SER A 67 1.79 14.90 -1.56
N VAL A 68 2.50 13.77 -1.55
CA VAL A 68 1.98 12.46 -1.96
C VAL A 68 1.07 11.95 -0.84
N TRP A 69 -0.10 11.44 -1.22
CA TRP A 69 -1.03 10.81 -0.30
C TRP A 69 -1.12 9.34 -0.61
N TYR A 70 -0.89 8.52 0.40
CA TYR A 70 -1.02 7.08 0.28
C TYR A 70 -2.39 6.61 0.75
N LEU A 71 -2.90 5.61 0.06
CA LEU A 71 -3.98 4.77 0.54
C LEU A 71 -3.35 3.63 1.33
N ALA A 72 -3.63 3.55 2.62
CA ALA A 72 -3.07 2.56 3.53
C ALA A 72 -4.19 1.75 4.19
N PHE A 73 -4.13 0.43 4.09
CA PHE A 73 -5.11 -0.47 4.66
C PHE A 73 -4.77 -0.82 6.11
N SER A 74 -5.78 -0.83 6.97
CA SER A 74 -5.78 -1.29 8.36
C SER A 74 -6.84 -2.37 8.55
N ALA A 75 -6.53 -3.42 9.32
CA ALA A 75 -7.54 -4.43 9.68
C ALA A 75 -8.71 -3.85 10.51
N GLU A 76 -8.51 -2.73 11.20
CA GLU A 76 -9.53 -2.13 12.08
C GLU A 76 -10.38 -1.06 11.40
N ARG A 77 -9.86 -0.43 10.34
CA ARG A 77 -10.43 0.80 9.76
C ARG A 77 -10.49 0.80 8.24
N ASP A 78 -10.23 -0.34 7.61
CA ASP A 78 -10.08 -0.49 6.17
C ASP A 78 -9.07 0.51 5.59
N ALA A 79 -9.37 1.12 4.44
CA ALA A 79 -8.46 2.03 3.74
C ALA A 79 -8.50 3.47 4.28
N LEU A 80 -7.32 4.00 4.61
CA LEU A 80 -7.10 5.36 5.09
C LEU A 80 -6.29 6.16 4.05
N CYS A 81 -6.65 7.42 3.83
CA CYS A 81 -5.86 8.34 3.02
C CYS A 81 -4.95 9.19 3.91
N ILE A 82 -3.63 9.01 3.80
CA ILE A 82 -2.65 9.56 4.73
C ILE A 82 -1.52 10.25 3.95
N ARG A 83 -1.15 11.46 4.38
CA ARG A 83 0.00 12.18 3.82
C ARG A 83 1.31 11.46 4.13
N GLU A 84 2.22 11.40 3.17
CA GLU A 84 3.53 10.73 3.31
C GLU A 84 4.28 11.10 4.59
N ASP A 85 4.30 12.38 4.97
CA ASP A 85 5.04 12.85 6.17
C ASP A 85 4.50 12.31 7.49
N ASN A 86 3.25 11.82 7.49
CA ASN A 86 2.61 11.23 8.66
C ASN A 86 2.85 9.72 8.75
N LEU A 87 3.62 9.15 7.82
CA LEU A 87 3.94 7.74 7.74
C LEU A 87 5.43 7.50 7.93
N GLU A 88 5.73 6.37 8.56
CA GLU A 88 7.07 5.81 8.62
C GLU A 88 7.03 4.30 8.38
N LYS A 89 8.12 3.73 7.87
CA LYS A 89 8.22 2.29 7.66
C LYS A 89 8.15 1.57 9.03
N LEU A 90 7.40 0.48 9.09
CA LEU A 90 7.36 -0.35 10.28
C LEU A 90 8.62 -1.24 10.31
N ASN A 91 9.46 -1.09 11.35
CA ASN A 91 10.73 -1.81 11.45
C ASN A 91 10.55 -3.31 11.76
N THR A 92 9.45 -3.68 12.42
CA THR A 92 9.13 -5.07 12.74
C THR A 92 7.73 -5.39 12.22
N PRO A 93 7.59 -5.64 10.90
CA PRO A 93 6.30 -5.91 10.31
C PRO A 93 5.69 -7.21 10.81
N THR A 94 4.38 -7.20 11.02
CA THR A 94 3.60 -8.38 11.35
C THR A 94 2.51 -8.58 10.30
N LEU A 95 2.09 -9.83 10.11
CA LEU A 95 0.95 -10.15 9.28
C LEU A 95 -0.29 -9.40 9.80
N ILE A 96 -0.90 -8.61 8.92
CA ILE A 96 -2.19 -7.97 9.16
C ILE A 96 -3.28 -9.02 8.93
N ASN A 97 -4.05 -9.34 9.98
CA ASN A 97 -5.07 -10.38 9.93
C ASN A 97 -6.40 -9.82 9.37
N SER A 98 -6.54 -9.80 8.04
CA SER A 98 -7.80 -9.46 7.37
C SER A 98 -7.92 -10.19 6.03
N CYS A 99 -9.08 -10.80 5.77
CA CYS A 99 -9.37 -11.46 4.50
C CYS A 99 -9.49 -10.47 3.33
N LEU A 100 -9.78 -9.20 3.60
CA LEU A 100 -9.89 -8.14 2.58
C LEU A 100 -8.54 -7.85 1.90
N LEU A 101 -7.41 -8.19 2.54
CA LEU A 101 -6.10 -8.04 1.91
C LEU A 101 -5.91 -8.91 0.67
N GLY A 102 -6.66 -10.02 0.55
CA GLY A 102 -6.64 -10.86 -0.65
C GLY A 102 -7.14 -10.16 -1.92
N GLU A 103 -7.90 -9.06 -1.77
CA GLU A 103 -8.34 -8.23 -2.90
C GLU A 103 -7.18 -7.42 -3.51
N TYR A 104 -6.10 -7.21 -2.76
CA TYR A 104 -4.96 -6.37 -3.14
C TYR A 104 -3.66 -7.17 -3.30
N PHE A 105 -3.44 -8.18 -2.47
CA PHE A 105 -2.17 -8.88 -2.34
C PHE A 105 -2.32 -10.39 -2.51
N SER A 106 -1.30 -11.03 -3.08
CA SER A 106 -1.28 -12.48 -3.25
C SER A 106 -0.56 -13.21 -2.11
N GLU A 107 0.40 -12.55 -1.44
CA GLU A 107 1.28 -13.19 -0.47
C GLU A 107 1.89 -12.18 0.50
N PHE A 108 2.15 -12.61 1.73
CA PHE A 108 2.97 -11.87 2.70
C PHE A 108 4.39 -12.47 2.73
N LYS A 109 5.40 -11.62 2.56
CA LYS A 109 6.83 -12.02 2.51
C LYS A 109 7.58 -11.82 3.83
N GLY A 110 6.86 -11.60 4.93
CA GLY A 110 7.44 -11.33 6.24
C GLY A 110 7.69 -9.84 6.52
N THR A 111 8.13 -9.07 5.52
CA THR A 111 8.40 -7.62 5.70
C THR A 111 7.54 -6.72 4.80
N TYR A 112 6.89 -7.28 3.79
CA TYR A 112 6.00 -6.59 2.85
C TYR A 112 4.99 -7.57 2.26
N TYR A 113 4.02 -7.04 1.51
CA TYR A 113 3.04 -7.83 0.76
C TYR A 113 3.32 -7.77 -0.75
N MET A 114 3.24 -8.92 -1.42
CA MET A 114 3.30 -9.00 -2.88
C MET A 114 1.98 -8.53 -3.49
N PRO A 115 1.96 -7.51 -4.36
CA PRO A 115 0.77 -7.10 -5.09
C PRO A 115 0.20 -8.26 -5.92
N ASN A 116 -1.13 -8.37 -5.98
CA ASN A 116 -1.77 -9.29 -6.91
C ASN A 116 -1.65 -8.78 -8.36
N LYS A 117 -2.13 -9.56 -9.34
CA LYS A 117 -2.02 -9.22 -10.77
C LYS A 117 -2.64 -7.87 -11.13
N MET A 118 -3.79 -7.53 -10.54
CA MET A 118 -4.46 -6.25 -10.82
C MET A 118 -3.58 -5.10 -10.38
N LEU A 119 -3.04 -5.21 -9.16
CA LEU A 119 -2.33 -4.13 -8.54
C LEU A 119 -0.89 -3.98 -9.06
N ALA A 120 -0.23 -5.10 -9.38
CA ALA A 120 1.03 -5.09 -10.14
C ALA A 120 0.85 -4.49 -11.55
N THR A 121 -0.33 -4.63 -12.17
CA THR A 121 -0.62 -4.00 -13.46
C THR A 121 -0.83 -2.49 -13.32
N GLU A 122 -1.46 -2.03 -12.25
CA GLU A 122 -1.68 -0.60 -11.99
C GLU A 122 -0.39 0.11 -11.56
N TYR A 123 0.47 -0.57 -10.79
CA TYR A 123 1.69 -0.03 -10.19
C TYR A 123 2.95 -0.79 -10.65
N PRO A 124 3.29 -0.76 -11.94
CA PRO A 124 4.38 -1.58 -12.50
C PRO A 124 5.78 -1.20 -12.01
N ASP A 125 5.97 0.04 -11.52
CA ASP A 125 7.25 0.55 -11.03
C ASP A 125 7.53 0.13 -9.56
N ASP A 126 6.53 -0.45 -8.87
CA ASP A 126 6.62 -0.88 -7.47
C ASP A 126 7.09 -2.33 -7.39
N ASP A 127 8.31 -2.57 -7.89
CA ASP A 127 8.92 -3.89 -7.83
C ASP A 127 9.72 -4.05 -6.54
N PHE A 128 9.42 -5.10 -5.77
CA PHE A 128 10.04 -5.39 -4.47
C PHE A 128 11.35 -6.17 -4.58
N GLN A 129 11.83 -6.44 -5.80
CA GLN A 129 13.01 -7.25 -6.08
C GLN A 129 14.35 -6.74 -5.49
N CYS A 130 14.39 -5.60 -4.78
CA CYS A 130 15.64 -4.97 -4.34
C CYS A 130 15.81 -4.68 -2.85
N LEU A 131 14.86 -5.06 -1.96
CA LEU A 131 14.95 -4.72 -0.52
C LEU A 131 15.82 -5.67 0.33
N ASP A 132 16.38 -6.73 -0.26
CA ASP A 132 17.20 -7.74 0.45
C ASP A 132 18.72 -7.49 0.40
N SER A 133 19.21 -6.36 -0.15
CA SER A 133 20.65 -6.14 -0.38
C SER A 133 21.39 -5.26 0.65
N SER A 134 20.94 -5.23 1.92
CA SER A 134 21.73 -4.57 2.98
C SER A 134 21.83 -5.36 4.29
N ALA A 135 21.92 -6.68 4.21
CA ALA A 135 22.56 -7.49 5.22
C ALA A 135 23.87 -8.05 4.63
N ASP A 136 24.94 -7.99 5.42
CA ASP A 136 26.30 -8.48 5.14
C ASP A 136 27.28 -7.46 4.54
N ILE A 137 27.73 -6.53 5.39
CA ILE A 137 29.16 -6.18 5.42
C ILE A 137 29.66 -6.54 6.82
N LEU A 138 30.41 -7.64 6.89
CA LEU A 138 31.30 -8.00 8.00
C LEU A 138 32.48 -7.03 8.11
#